data_AF-A0A0H4XQ90-F1
#
_entry.id   AF-A0A0H4XQ90-F1
#
_cell.length_a   1.000
_cell.length_b   1.000
_cell.length_c   1.000
_cell.angle_alpha   90.00
_cell.angle_beta   90.00
_cell.angle_gamma   90.00
#
_symmetry.space_group_name_H-M   'P 1'
#
loop_
_entity.id
_entity.type
_entity.pdbx_description
1 polymer ?
#
loop_
_entity_poly.entity_id
_entity_poly.type
_entity_poly.pdbx_seq_one_letter_code
_entity_poly.pdbx_strand_id
1 'polypeptide(L)'
;MRIRYCLVLGGAGVLAVALGAVKLWPEPVLEPVPVAAFSMPEPLPPPPPPPAPPRRVPVRAVEAVTPPPPPPRETPQVSVARMPPEPMIPEPELSHPPPQYNDDIEPELPQTAQWELDKTARLAALVERDVVRLAREREDAVMQGDYQRSEQIDAMLQRNLEHLRGLHDEIRKLVAVVNGVEPSE
;
A
#
# COMPACT_ATOMS: atom_id res chain seq x y z
N MET A 1 -30.75 -36.53 5.76
CA MET A 1 -31.35 -35.19 5.98
C MET A 1 -30.96 -34.52 7.31
N ARG A 2 -30.59 -35.26 8.38
CA ARG A 2 -30.34 -34.70 9.72
C ARG A 2 -29.19 -33.67 9.81
N ILE A 3 -28.11 -33.86 9.05
CA ILE A 3 -26.90 -32.98 9.13
C ILE A 3 -27.18 -31.55 8.65
N ARG A 4 -28.06 -31.38 7.65
CA ARG A 4 -28.42 -30.05 7.12
C ARG A 4 -29.26 -29.25 8.12
N TYR A 5 -30.09 -29.89 8.92
CA TYR A 5 -30.87 -29.24 9.97
C TYR A 5 -30.00 -28.78 11.14
N CYS A 6 -28.97 -29.57 11.51
CA CYS A 6 -28.04 -29.16 12.57
C CYS A 6 -27.25 -27.90 12.21
N LEU A 7 -26.83 -27.75 10.93
CA LEU A 7 -26.14 -26.55 10.47
C LEU A 7 -27.03 -25.31 10.46
N VAL A 8 -28.30 -25.45 10.06
CA VAL A 8 -29.26 -24.33 10.07
C VAL A 8 -29.63 -23.92 11.50
N LEU A 9 -29.80 -24.88 12.42
CA LEU A 9 -30.05 -24.61 13.83
C LEU A 9 -28.85 -23.97 14.54
N GLY A 10 -27.63 -24.40 14.20
CA GLY A 10 -26.40 -23.78 14.72
C GLY A 10 -26.27 -22.31 14.31
N GLY A 11 -26.50 -22.00 13.03
CA GLY A 11 -26.48 -20.62 12.52
C GLY A 11 -27.52 -19.70 13.17
N ALA A 12 -28.74 -20.20 13.37
CA ALA A 12 -29.80 -19.45 14.04
C ALA A 12 -29.48 -19.14 15.51
N GLY A 13 -28.83 -20.08 16.22
CA GLY A 13 -28.38 -19.87 17.60
C GLY A 13 -27.33 -18.77 17.72
N VAL A 14 -26.34 -18.76 16.82
CA VAL A 14 -25.28 -17.72 16.80
C VAL A 14 -25.88 -16.34 16.53
N LEU A 15 -26.84 -16.24 15.60
CA LEU A 15 -27.51 -14.98 15.29
C LEU A 15 -28.31 -14.42 16.48
N ALA A 16 -29.00 -15.30 17.22
CA ALA A 16 -29.77 -14.90 18.41
C ALA A 16 -28.87 -14.39 19.55
N VAL A 17 -27.71 -15.01 19.75
CA VAL A 17 -26.72 -14.56 20.77
C VAL A 17 -26.12 -13.21 20.38
N ALA A 18 -25.78 -13.00 19.11
CA ALA A 18 -25.26 -11.73 18.62
C ALA A 18 -26.27 -10.58 18.81
N LEU A 19 -27.54 -10.81 18.49
CA LEU A 19 -28.61 -9.81 18.70
C LEU A 19 -28.89 -9.54 20.19
N GLY A 20 -28.75 -10.55 21.04
CA GLY A 20 -28.86 -10.38 22.50
C GLY A 20 -27.72 -9.55 23.09
N ALA A 21 -26.49 -9.74 22.61
CA ALA A 21 -25.32 -8.99 23.07
C ALA A 21 -25.41 -7.48 22.75
N VAL A 22 -26.00 -7.11 21.61
CA VAL A 22 -26.23 -5.71 21.25
C VAL A 22 -27.23 -5.03 22.19
N LYS A 23 -28.25 -5.75 22.67
CA LYS A 23 -29.23 -5.21 23.64
C LYS A 23 -28.67 -5.02 25.05
N LEU A 24 -27.60 -5.73 25.41
CA LEU A 24 -26.91 -5.56 26.69
C LEU A 24 -25.74 -4.56 26.61
N TRP A 25 -25.52 -3.93 25.46
CA TRP A 25 -24.46 -2.94 25.33
C TRP A 25 -24.84 -1.66 26.12
N PRO A 26 -24.06 -1.27 27.14
CA PRO A 26 -24.34 -0.05 27.89
C PRO A 26 -24.23 1.16 26.96
N GLU A 27 -25.29 1.96 26.94
CA GLU A 27 -25.33 3.21 26.19
C GLU A 27 -24.26 4.16 26.76
N PRO A 28 -23.28 4.62 25.95
CA PRO A 28 -22.29 5.56 26.43
C PRO A 28 -22.99 6.87 26.78
N VAL A 29 -23.00 7.19 28.07
CA VAL A 29 -23.44 8.49 28.57
C VAL A 29 -22.53 9.56 27.97
N LEU A 30 -23.07 10.33 27.03
CA LEU A 30 -22.43 11.52 26.48
C LEU A 30 -22.37 12.58 27.58
N GLU A 31 -21.24 12.65 28.30
CA GLU A 31 -20.94 13.79 29.15
C GLU A 31 -20.81 15.05 28.27
N PRO A 32 -21.47 16.17 28.63
CA PRO A 32 -21.31 17.42 27.91
C PRO A 32 -19.90 17.97 28.17
N VAL A 33 -19.05 17.91 27.14
CA VAL A 33 -17.72 18.52 27.16
C VAL A 33 -17.85 20.03 27.43
N PRO A 34 -17.14 20.60 28.43
CA PRO A 34 -17.17 22.04 28.66
C PRO A 34 -16.54 22.78 27.47
N VAL A 35 -17.36 23.59 26.79
CA VAL A 35 -16.95 24.53 25.74
C VAL A 35 -16.18 25.68 26.38
N ALA A 36 -14.92 25.45 26.73
CA ALA A 36 -14.06 26.49 27.29
C ALA A 36 -12.57 26.22 27.05
N ALA A 37 -12.14 26.20 25.78
CA ALA A 37 -10.75 26.49 25.38
C ALA A 37 -10.58 26.43 23.85
N PHE A 38 -11.27 27.30 23.10
CA PHE A 38 -10.80 27.65 21.75
C PHE A 38 -10.91 29.16 21.59
N SER A 39 -9.90 29.86 22.10
CA SER A 39 -9.58 31.21 21.65
C SER A 39 -9.36 31.13 20.14
N MET A 40 -10.26 31.70 19.36
CA MET A 40 -10.08 31.83 17.91
C MET A 40 -8.82 32.65 17.64
N PRO A 41 -7.85 32.16 16.84
CA PRO A 41 -6.85 33.03 16.27
C PRO A 41 -7.53 33.92 15.23
N GLU A 42 -7.27 35.22 15.35
CA GLU A 42 -7.63 36.26 14.40
C GLU A 42 -7.29 35.83 12.96
N PRO A 43 -8.18 36.03 11.97
CA PRO A 43 -7.93 35.58 10.61
C PRO A 43 -6.76 36.36 10.01
N LEU A 44 -5.64 35.68 9.75
CA LEU A 44 -4.54 36.21 8.96
C LEU A 44 -5.04 36.62 7.56
N PRO A 45 -4.53 37.73 7.00
CA PRO A 45 -4.87 38.14 5.64
C PRO A 45 -4.47 37.05 4.63
N PRO A 46 -5.25 36.86 3.55
CA PRO A 46 -4.99 35.82 2.58
C PRO A 46 -3.63 36.03 1.87
N PRO A 47 -2.90 34.95 1.55
CA PRO A 47 -1.67 35.05 0.77
C PRO A 47 -1.95 35.61 -0.64
N PRO A 48 -0.98 36.30 -1.26
CA PRO A 48 -1.14 36.83 -2.60
C PRO A 48 -1.38 35.71 -3.63
N PRO A 49 -2.18 35.95 -4.68
CA PRO A 49 -2.49 34.94 -5.68
C PRO A 49 -1.21 34.53 -6.45
N PRO A 50 -1.09 33.25 -6.83
CA PRO A 50 0.01 32.77 -7.65
C PRO A 50 0.00 33.45 -9.03
N PRO A 51 1.18 33.64 -9.67
CA PRO A 51 1.26 34.22 -11.01
C PRO A 51 0.49 33.38 -12.02
N ALA A 52 -0.31 34.04 -12.86
CA ALA A 52 -1.12 33.39 -13.87
C ALA A 52 -0.24 32.64 -14.90
N PRO A 53 -0.65 31.45 -15.35
CA PRO A 53 0.06 30.74 -16.41
C PRO A 53 0.01 31.55 -17.72
N PRO A 54 1.06 31.49 -18.56
CA PRO A 54 1.08 32.20 -19.82
C PRO A 54 -0.07 31.73 -20.73
N ARG A 55 -0.82 32.69 -21.26
CA ARG A 55 -1.89 32.47 -22.25
C ARG A 55 -1.30 31.72 -23.44
N ARG A 56 -1.68 30.45 -23.61
CA ARG A 56 -1.46 29.71 -24.86
C ARG A 56 -2.35 30.32 -25.94
N VAL A 57 -1.72 30.91 -26.95
CA VAL A 57 -2.40 31.37 -28.16
C VAL A 57 -2.89 30.13 -28.92
N PRO A 58 -4.16 30.06 -29.36
CA PRO A 58 -4.62 28.94 -30.17
C PRO A 58 -3.93 28.99 -31.53
N VAL A 59 -3.13 27.97 -31.83
CA VAL A 59 -2.60 27.74 -33.18
C VAL A 59 -3.77 27.34 -34.06
N ARG A 60 -3.98 28.12 -35.12
CA ARG A 60 -4.99 27.90 -36.16
C ARG A 60 -4.79 26.51 -36.77
N ALA A 61 -5.84 25.69 -36.75
CA ALA A 61 -5.83 24.38 -37.40
C ALA A 61 -5.59 24.55 -38.90
N VAL A 62 -4.53 23.93 -39.41
CA VAL A 62 -4.32 23.76 -40.85
C VAL A 62 -5.19 22.58 -41.28
N GLU A 63 -6.05 22.81 -42.28
CA GLU A 63 -6.88 21.81 -42.93
C GLU A 63 -6.02 20.62 -43.39
N ALA A 64 -6.29 19.44 -42.83
CA ALA A 64 -5.63 18.21 -43.23
C ALA A 64 -6.25 17.71 -44.55
N VAL A 65 -5.52 17.90 -45.64
CA VAL A 65 -5.81 17.24 -46.92
C VAL A 65 -5.64 15.73 -46.73
N THR A 66 -6.69 14.96 -47.00
CA THR A 66 -6.67 13.49 -46.96
C THR A 66 -5.81 12.95 -48.11
N PRO A 67 -4.74 12.16 -47.86
CA PRO A 67 -3.97 11.54 -48.94
C PRO A 67 -4.73 10.33 -49.54
N PRO A 68 -4.54 10.02 -50.84
CA PRO A 68 -5.20 8.87 -51.48
C PRO A 68 -4.67 7.52 -50.95
N PRO A 69 -5.46 6.44 -51.07
CA PRO A 69 -5.09 5.13 -50.53
C PRO A 69 -3.88 4.53 -51.26
N PRO A 70 -3.00 3.77 -50.55
CA PRO A 70 -1.81 3.17 -51.13
C PRO A 70 -2.13 1.96 -52.03
N PRO A 71 -1.30 1.69 -53.06
CA PRO A 71 -1.43 0.49 -53.89
C PRO A 71 -1.08 -0.80 -53.11
N PRO A 72 -1.60 -1.97 -53.53
CA PRO A 72 -1.33 -3.24 -52.86
C PRO A 72 0.16 -3.59 -52.97
N ARG A 73 0.78 -3.84 -51.82
CA ARG A 73 2.21 -4.17 -51.71
C ARG A 73 2.45 -5.62 -52.14
N GLU A 74 3.25 -5.81 -53.17
CA GLU A 74 3.98 -7.06 -53.40
C GLU A 74 4.88 -7.31 -52.18
N THR A 75 4.82 -8.52 -51.62
CA THR A 75 5.62 -8.93 -50.47
C THR A 75 7.11 -8.92 -50.85
N PRO A 76 7.96 -8.10 -50.24
CA PRO A 76 9.40 -8.23 -50.42
C PRO A 76 9.86 -9.49 -49.66
N GLN A 77 10.31 -10.50 -50.40
CA GLN A 77 11.05 -11.61 -49.82
C GLN A 77 12.39 -11.07 -49.31
N VAL A 78 12.50 -10.88 -47.99
CA VAL A 78 13.75 -10.50 -47.34
C VAL A 78 14.62 -11.75 -47.24
N SER A 79 15.55 -11.91 -48.18
CA SER A 79 16.66 -12.85 -48.05
C SER A 79 17.69 -12.25 -47.09
N VAL A 80 17.77 -12.76 -45.87
CA VAL A 80 18.75 -12.34 -44.86
C VAL A 80 20.11 -12.93 -45.24
N ALA A 81 20.96 -12.13 -45.87
CA ALA A 81 22.38 -12.47 -46.00
C ALA A 81 23.00 -12.45 -44.60
N ARG A 82 23.53 -13.60 -44.16
CA ARG A 82 24.25 -13.73 -42.88
C ARG A 82 25.60 -13.01 -43.03
N MET A 83 25.72 -11.80 -42.49
CA MET A 83 27.02 -11.14 -42.31
C MET A 83 27.89 -11.97 -41.36
N PRO A 84 29.19 -12.17 -41.66
CA PRO A 84 30.11 -12.74 -40.69
C PRO A 84 30.23 -11.80 -39.49
N PRO A 85 30.31 -12.33 -38.25
CA PRO A 85 30.46 -11.49 -37.06
C PRO A 85 31.74 -10.68 -37.17
N GLU A 86 31.63 -9.36 -36.96
CA GLU A 86 32.77 -8.47 -36.83
C GLU A 86 33.70 -8.99 -35.71
N PRO A 87 35.03 -8.99 -35.91
CA PRO A 87 35.96 -9.37 -34.87
C PRO A 87 35.85 -8.37 -33.73
N MET A 88 35.19 -8.77 -32.63
CA MET A 88 35.20 -8.02 -31.38
C MET A 88 36.65 -7.93 -30.90
N ILE A 89 37.24 -6.74 -30.99
CA ILE A 89 38.46 -6.41 -30.28
C ILE A 89 38.08 -6.55 -28.80
N PRO A 90 38.68 -7.47 -28.03
CA PRO A 90 38.37 -7.56 -26.61
C PRO A 90 38.73 -6.21 -25.98
N GLU A 91 37.75 -5.55 -25.39
CA GLU A 91 37.99 -4.35 -24.60
C GLU A 91 39.08 -4.70 -23.57
N PRO A 92 40.14 -3.88 -23.43
CA PRO A 92 41.19 -4.18 -22.49
C PRO A 92 40.55 -4.30 -21.10
N GLU A 93 40.77 -5.44 -20.43
CA GLU A 93 40.36 -5.64 -19.04
C GLU A 93 40.91 -4.46 -18.23
N LEU A 94 40.03 -3.50 -17.94
CA LEU A 94 40.35 -2.35 -17.13
C LEU A 94 40.80 -2.91 -15.79
N SER A 95 42.10 -2.74 -15.52
CA SER A 95 42.75 -3.10 -14.27
C SER A 95 41.81 -2.75 -13.13
N HIS A 96 41.57 -3.73 -12.25
CA HIS A 96 40.69 -3.65 -11.10
C HIS A 96 40.52 -2.21 -10.59
N PRO A 97 39.27 -1.69 -10.49
CA PRO A 97 39.07 -0.36 -9.95
C PRO A 97 39.85 -0.25 -8.64
N PRO A 98 40.53 0.89 -8.40
CA PRO A 98 41.33 1.03 -7.19
C PRO A 98 40.47 0.73 -5.97
N PRO A 99 41.02 0.12 -4.91
CA PRO A 99 40.26 -0.19 -3.70
C PRO A 99 39.57 1.09 -3.23
N GLN A 100 38.24 1.05 -3.21
CA GLN A 100 37.45 2.15 -2.70
C GLN A 100 37.76 2.26 -1.21
N TYR A 101 38.33 3.38 -0.79
CA TYR A 101 38.38 3.73 0.62
C TYR A 101 36.94 3.95 1.06
N ASN A 102 36.38 2.94 1.72
CA ASN A 102 35.12 3.10 2.42
C ASN A 102 35.38 4.10 3.55
N ASP A 103 34.60 5.17 3.61
CA ASP A 103 34.64 6.10 4.73
C ASP A 103 34.46 5.32 6.03
N ASP A 104 35.17 5.72 7.08
CA ASP A 104 35.02 5.12 8.41
C ASP A 104 33.55 5.23 8.83
N ILE A 105 32.89 4.07 8.96
CA ILE A 105 31.48 4.01 9.35
C ILE A 105 31.39 4.52 10.78
N GLU A 106 30.71 5.65 10.96
CA GLU A 106 30.37 6.13 12.30
C GLU A 106 29.55 5.06 13.03
N PRO A 107 29.82 4.81 14.32
CA PRO A 107 29.06 3.83 15.08
C PRO A 107 27.59 4.20 15.06
N GLU A 108 26.74 3.31 14.54
CA GLU A 108 25.29 3.48 14.53
C GLU A 108 24.80 3.77 15.96
N LEU A 109 23.87 4.71 16.11
CA LEU A 109 23.19 4.97 17.38
C LEU A 109 22.68 3.64 17.97
N PRO A 110 22.74 3.45 19.31
CA PRO A 110 22.34 2.19 19.91
C PRO A 110 20.88 1.89 19.54
N GLN A 111 20.65 0.75 18.91
CA GLN A 111 19.31 0.21 18.67
C GLN A 111 18.72 -0.18 20.04
N THR A 112 18.12 0.80 20.71
CA THR A 112 17.46 0.59 22.00
C THR A 112 16.13 -0.14 21.80
N ALA A 113 15.67 -0.90 22.80
CA ALA A 113 14.36 -1.55 22.75
C ALA A 113 13.22 -0.54 22.51
N GLN A 114 13.37 0.71 22.96
CA GLN A 114 12.42 1.80 22.67
C GLN A 114 12.39 2.17 21.18
N TRP A 115 13.56 2.26 20.53
CA TRP A 115 13.64 2.55 19.10
C TRP A 115 13.03 1.42 18.26
N GLU A 116 13.26 0.16 18.65
CA GLU A 116 12.66 -1.00 17.99
C GLU A 116 11.13 -1.03 18.17
N LEU A 117 10.65 -0.68 19.37
CA LEU A 117 9.22 -0.55 19.65
C LEU A 117 8.58 0.50 18.75
N ASP A 118 9.14 1.70 18.67
CA ASP A 118 8.58 2.77 17.85
C ASP A 118 8.58 2.40 16.36
N LYS A 119 9.64 1.73 15.89
CA LYS A 119 9.76 1.25 14.51
C LYS A 119 8.73 0.17 14.19
N THR A 120 8.59 -0.84 15.05
CA THR A 120 7.63 -1.94 14.87
C THR A 120 6.20 -1.45 14.95
N ALA A 121 5.89 -0.54 15.87
CA ALA A 121 4.59 0.14 15.95
C ALA A 121 4.26 0.91 14.66
N ARG A 122 5.23 1.65 14.11
CA ARG A 122 5.04 2.36 12.83
C ARG A 122 4.80 1.40 11.67
N LEU A 123 5.49 0.25 11.64
CA LEU A 123 5.28 -0.77 10.61
C LEU A 123 3.88 -1.37 10.73
N ALA A 124 3.44 -1.71 11.94
CA ALA A 124 2.09 -2.23 12.20
C ALA A 124 1.00 -1.27 11.69
N ALA A 125 1.13 0.03 12.00
CA ALA A 125 0.19 1.05 11.51
C ALA A 125 0.13 1.14 9.98
N LEU A 126 1.25 0.95 9.28
CA LEU A 126 1.26 0.90 7.81
C LEU A 126 0.54 -0.34 7.27
N VAL A 127 0.77 -1.50 7.88
CA VAL A 127 0.10 -2.75 7.49
C VAL A 127 -1.40 -2.67 7.76
N GLU A 128 -1.82 -2.10 8.89
CA GLU A 128 -3.24 -1.86 9.21
C GLU A 128 -3.93 -1.01 8.14
N ARG A 129 -3.30 0.08 7.73
CA ARG A 129 -3.82 0.93 6.65
C ARG A 129 -3.96 0.15 5.34
N ASP A 130 -2.97 -0.68 5.02
CA ASP A 130 -2.97 -1.47 3.80
C ASP A 130 -4.04 -2.59 3.83
N VAL A 131 -4.31 -3.19 5.00
CA VAL A 131 -5.45 -4.11 5.19
C VAL A 131 -6.78 -3.40 4.91
N VAL A 132 -6.98 -2.18 5.46
CA VAL A 132 -8.21 -1.41 5.21
C VAL A 132 -8.34 -1.05 3.73
N ARG A 133 -7.25 -0.68 3.05
CA ARG A 133 -7.25 -0.41 1.61
C ARG A 133 -7.66 -1.65 0.82
N LEU A 134 -7.01 -2.79 1.08
CA LEU A 134 -7.29 -4.05 0.38
C LEU A 134 -8.72 -4.55 0.62
N ALA A 135 -9.28 -4.37 1.83
CA ALA A 135 -10.66 -4.74 2.12
C ALA A 135 -11.66 -3.96 1.24
N ARG A 136 -11.41 -2.66 1.03
CA ARG A 136 -12.22 -1.84 0.10
C ARG A 136 -12.04 -2.27 -1.35
N GLU A 137 -10.80 -2.49 -1.79
CA GLU A 137 -10.52 -2.95 -3.16
C GLU A 137 -11.17 -4.32 -3.46
N ARG A 138 -11.25 -5.20 -2.45
CA ARG A 138 -11.97 -6.47 -2.54
C ARG A 138 -13.46 -6.24 -2.76
N GLU A 139 -14.09 -5.38 -1.97
CA GLU A 139 -15.51 -5.02 -2.12
C GLU A 139 -15.77 -4.44 -3.51
N ASP A 140 -14.92 -3.54 -3.98
CA ASP A 140 -15.00 -2.97 -5.32
C ASP A 140 -14.89 -4.05 -6.42
N ALA A 141 -13.96 -5.00 -6.28
CA ALA A 141 -13.79 -6.11 -7.23
C ALA A 141 -15.03 -7.04 -7.24
N VAL A 142 -15.61 -7.33 -6.07
CA VAL A 142 -16.84 -8.11 -5.96
C VAL A 142 -18.01 -7.38 -6.61
N MET A 143 -18.13 -6.06 -6.41
CA MET A 143 -19.16 -5.23 -7.04
C MET A 143 -19.02 -5.19 -8.56
N GLN A 144 -17.79 -5.28 -9.09
CA GLN A 144 -17.50 -5.38 -10.52
C GLN A 144 -17.68 -6.80 -11.09
N GLY A 145 -17.87 -7.81 -10.23
CA GLY A 145 -17.98 -9.22 -10.63
C GLY A 145 -16.63 -9.86 -11.01
N ASP A 146 -15.50 -9.24 -10.65
CA ASP A 146 -14.17 -9.79 -10.90
C ASP A 146 -13.75 -10.72 -9.75
N TYR A 147 -14.22 -11.96 -9.83
CA TYR A 147 -13.99 -12.97 -8.80
C TYR A 147 -12.51 -13.35 -8.66
N GLN A 148 -11.78 -13.46 -9.76
CA GLN A 148 -10.35 -13.81 -9.75
C GLN A 148 -9.54 -12.76 -9.00
N ARG A 149 -9.81 -11.48 -9.26
CA ARG A 149 -9.17 -10.39 -8.53
C ARG A 149 -9.57 -10.38 -7.04
N SER A 150 -10.83 -10.66 -6.73
CA SER A 150 -11.28 -10.72 -5.33
C SER A 150 -10.58 -11.83 -4.54
N GLU A 151 -10.36 -13.00 -5.14
CA GLU A 151 -9.62 -14.11 -4.50
C GLU A 151 -8.15 -13.77 -4.30
N GLN A 152 -7.52 -13.11 -5.27
CA GLN A 152 -6.14 -12.64 -5.14
C GLN A 152 -5.99 -11.63 -3.98
N ILE A 153 -6.91 -10.68 -3.88
CA ILE A 153 -6.93 -9.70 -2.79
C ILE A 153 -7.19 -10.40 -1.44
N ASP A 154 -8.06 -11.41 -1.40
CA ASP A 154 -8.31 -12.20 -0.19
C ASP A 154 -7.05 -12.93 0.31
N ALA A 155 -6.26 -13.51 -0.59
CA ALA A 155 -4.98 -14.11 -0.22
C ALA A 155 -3.99 -13.06 0.34
N MET A 156 -3.95 -11.86 -0.24
CA MET A 156 -3.13 -10.75 0.27
C MET A 156 -3.61 -10.26 1.64
N LEU A 157 -4.92 -10.17 1.86
CA LEU A 157 -5.52 -9.81 3.14
C LEU A 157 -5.15 -10.81 4.23
N GLN A 158 -5.27 -12.12 3.96
CA GLN A 158 -4.90 -13.17 4.91
C GLN A 158 -3.44 -13.05 5.34
N ARG A 159 -2.52 -12.89 4.37
CA ARG A 159 -1.10 -12.71 4.65
C ARG A 159 -0.82 -11.45 5.48
N ASN A 160 -1.46 -10.33 5.15
CA ASN A 160 -1.24 -9.08 5.87
C ASN A 160 -1.82 -9.12 7.29
N LEU A 161 -2.95 -9.80 7.50
CA LEU A 161 -3.52 -10.01 8.83
C LEU A 161 -2.63 -10.91 9.70
N GLU A 162 -2.06 -11.97 9.13
CA GLU A 162 -1.09 -12.82 9.82
C GLU A 162 0.17 -12.03 10.19
N HIS A 163 0.70 -11.25 9.24
CA HIS A 163 1.85 -10.38 9.49
C HIS A 163 1.55 -9.35 10.59
N LEU A 164 0.37 -8.71 10.55
CA LEU A 164 -0.04 -7.75 11.55
C LEU A 164 -0.12 -8.37 12.96
N ARG A 165 -0.64 -9.59 13.07
CA ARG A 165 -0.65 -10.34 14.33
C ARG A 165 0.77 -10.56 14.86
N GLY A 166 1.70 -10.97 13.99
CA GLY A 166 3.11 -11.10 14.33
C GLY A 166 3.70 -9.80 14.88
N LEU A 167 3.44 -8.68 14.21
CA LEU A 167 3.91 -7.36 14.66
C LEU A 167 3.32 -6.93 16.00
N HIS A 168 2.03 -7.18 16.24
CA HIS A 168 1.41 -6.88 17.54
C HIS A 168 1.99 -7.74 18.67
N ASP A 169 2.32 -9.00 18.38
CA ASP A 169 2.99 -9.88 19.35
C ASP A 169 4.44 -9.43 19.62
N GLU A 170 5.18 -8.97 18.61
CA GLU A 170 6.50 -8.35 18.75
C GLU A 170 6.45 -7.06 19.58
N ILE A 171 5.50 -6.17 19.29
CA ILE A 171 5.28 -4.95 20.07
C ILE A 171 4.99 -5.32 21.53
N ARG A 172 4.17 -6.33 21.80
CA ARG A 172 3.90 -6.78 23.18
C ARG A 172 5.18 -7.22 23.90
N LYS A 173 6.07 -7.96 23.22
CA LYS A 173 7.37 -8.39 23.76
C LYS A 173 8.28 -7.19 24.02
N LEU A 174 8.40 -6.27 23.06
CA LEU A 174 9.23 -5.07 23.20
C LEU A 174 8.73 -4.15 24.31
N VAL A 175 7.41 -3.98 24.44
CA VAL A 175 6.78 -3.25 25.56
C VAL A 175 7.15 -3.91 26.89
N ALA A 176 7.15 -5.24 26.98
CA ALA A 176 7.53 -5.95 28.19
C ALA A 176 9.00 -5.67 28.56
N VAL A 177 9.91 -5.76 27.58
CA VAL A 177 11.34 -5.45 27.74
C VAL A 177 11.57 -3.99 28.16
N VAL A 178 10.91 -3.04 27.49
CA VAL A 178 11.01 -1.59 27.82
C VAL A 178 10.51 -1.31 29.23
N ASN A 179 9.45 -2.00 29.68
CA ASN A 179 8.89 -1.85 31.02
C ASN A 179 9.65 -2.67 32.09
N GLY A 180 10.69 -3.43 31.72
CA GLY A 180 11.42 -4.30 32.64
C GLY A 180 10.62 -5.50 33.17
N VAL A 181 9.54 -5.86 32.48
CA VAL A 181 8.76 -7.07 32.75
C VAL A 181 9.31 -8.16 31.84
N GLU A 182 10.14 -9.05 32.38
CA GLU A 182 10.65 -10.21 31.65
C GLU A 182 9.48 -11.01 31.05
N PRO A 183 9.46 -11.25 29.72
CA PRO A 183 8.39 -12.01 29.10
C PRO A 183 8.48 -13.46 29.55
N SER A 184 7.48 -13.93 30.32
CA SER A 184 7.37 -15.33 30.72
C SER A 184 7.16 -16.19 29.46
N GLU A 185 8.09 -17.11 29.20
CA GLU A 185 8.02 -18.15 28.15
C GLU A 185 6.82 -19.09 28.32
#